data_AF-A0A2R4WUE6-F1
#
_entry.id   AF-A0A2R4WUE6-F1
#
_cell.length_a   1.000
_cell.length_b   1.000
_cell.length_c   1.000
_cell.angle_alpha   90.00
_cell.angle_beta   90.00
_cell.angle_gamma   90.00
#
_symmetry.space_group_name_H-M   'P 1'
#
loop_
_entity.id
_entity.type
_entity.pdbx_description
1 polymer ?
#
loop_
_entity_poly.entity_id
_entity_poly.type
_entity_poly.pdbx_seq_one_letter_code
_entity_poly.pdbx_strand_id
1 'polypeptide(L)'
;MPSTPATTTPVVTAPVTTPAPTPVATPSTGSTAQPSVSVGSGSDQLLLKISQDAYNGNAQYTISVDGKQIGGIQTAKSLHSAGQSDLISVRGDWGQGNHDVAVKFLNDAWGGTDAKDRNLYVDSATYHDQNVPSAHLTLADNGAKHFTFHDYLV
;
A
#
# COMPACT_ATOMS: atom_id res chain seq x y z
N MET A 1 25.42 -21.20 65.61
CA MET A 1 25.56 -22.61 66.02
C MET A 1 24.81 -22.77 67.33
N PRO A 2 24.09 -23.88 67.64
CA PRO A 2 23.80 -25.11 66.85
C PRO A 2 22.96 -24.82 65.55
N SER A 3 22.33 -25.77 64.83
CA SER A 3 22.79 -27.09 64.30
C SER A 3 21.81 -27.67 63.25
N THR A 4 22.17 -28.84 62.70
CA THR A 4 21.48 -29.80 61.81
C THR A 4 20.39 -30.63 62.54
N PRO A 5 19.65 -31.60 61.91
CA PRO A 5 19.73 -32.22 60.56
C PRO A 5 18.39 -32.06 59.76
N ALA A 6 17.88 -32.90 58.82
CA ALA A 6 18.20 -34.27 58.37
C ALA A 6 17.60 -34.65 56.98
N THR A 7 18.00 -35.84 56.49
CA THR A 7 17.27 -36.78 55.60
C THR A 7 17.14 -36.50 54.09
N THR A 8 17.56 -37.49 53.29
CA THR A 8 17.40 -37.61 51.84
C THR A 8 16.23 -38.50 51.44
N THR A 9 15.55 -38.19 50.33
CA THR A 9 14.59 -39.10 49.68
C THR A 9 14.87 -39.14 48.17
N PRO A 10 15.02 -40.32 47.53
CA PRO A 10 15.21 -40.41 46.09
C PRO A 10 13.89 -40.15 45.35
N VAL A 11 13.91 -39.22 44.39
CA VAL A 11 12.75 -38.96 43.51
C VAL A 11 12.83 -39.86 42.28
N VAL A 12 11.75 -40.59 42.01
CA VAL A 12 11.63 -41.48 40.85
C VAL A 12 11.44 -40.65 39.57
N THR A 13 12.22 -40.94 38.53
CA THR A 13 12.10 -40.28 37.23
C THR A 13 10.82 -40.73 36.51
N ALA A 14 9.85 -39.83 36.36
CA ALA A 14 8.70 -40.05 35.49
C ALA A 14 9.09 -39.90 34.00
N PRO A 15 8.46 -40.63 33.06
CA PRO A 15 8.71 -40.46 31.63
C PRO A 15 8.19 -39.10 31.15
N VAL A 16 9.01 -38.39 30.36
CA VAL A 16 8.63 -37.09 29.77
C VAL A 16 7.63 -37.32 28.64
N THR A 17 6.38 -36.90 28.85
CA THR A 17 5.40 -36.73 27.79
C THR A 17 5.57 -35.35 27.15
N THR A 18 6.19 -35.30 25.97
CA THR A 18 6.32 -34.07 25.18
C THR A 18 4.93 -33.49 24.87
N PRO A 19 4.63 -32.23 25.26
CA PRO A 19 3.40 -31.58 24.83
C PRO A 19 3.38 -31.46 23.30
N ALA A 20 2.25 -31.80 22.67
CA ALA A 20 2.05 -31.49 21.26
C ALA A 20 2.15 -29.96 21.05
N PRO A 21 2.81 -29.47 19.99
CA PRO A 21 2.93 -28.03 19.78
C PRO A 21 1.56 -27.41 19.58
N THR A 22 1.26 -26.37 20.37
CA THR A 22 0.07 -25.55 20.19
C THR A 22 0.03 -25.04 18.75
N PRO A 23 -1.10 -25.13 18.02
CA PRO A 23 -1.18 -24.57 16.67
C PRO A 23 -0.87 -23.07 16.74
N VAL A 24 0.18 -22.65 16.03
CA VAL A 24 0.56 -21.24 15.94
C VAL A 24 -0.60 -20.49 15.30
N ALA A 25 -1.13 -19.49 16.00
CA ALA A 25 -2.20 -18.67 15.48
C ALA A 25 -1.71 -17.93 14.21
N THR A 26 -2.29 -18.28 13.06
CA THR A 26 -2.00 -17.61 11.79
C THR A 26 -2.24 -16.11 11.93
N PRO A 27 -1.30 -15.23 11.58
CA PRO A 27 -1.54 -13.80 11.60
C PRO A 27 -2.76 -13.45 10.73
N SER A 28 -3.75 -12.79 11.31
CA SER A 28 -4.89 -12.29 10.56
C SER A 28 -4.40 -11.21 9.58
N THR A 29 -4.52 -11.48 8.29
CA THR A 29 -4.12 -10.56 7.21
C THR A 29 -5.13 -9.43 6.99
N GLY A 30 -6.02 -9.17 7.96
CA GLY A 30 -7.03 -8.10 7.95
C GLY A 30 -6.48 -6.71 8.30
N SER A 31 -5.20 -6.43 8.05
CA SER A 31 -4.61 -5.09 8.24
C SER A 31 -4.78 -4.27 6.95
N THR A 32 -5.89 -3.57 6.82
CA THR A 32 -6.03 -2.47 5.86
C THR A 32 -5.04 -1.36 6.26
N ALA A 33 -3.88 -1.34 5.61
CA ALA A 33 -2.86 -0.33 5.85
C ALA A 33 -3.46 1.07 5.70
N GLN A 34 -3.30 1.92 6.70
CA GLN A 34 -3.87 3.27 6.70
C GLN A 34 -3.21 4.14 5.62
N PRO A 35 -3.96 5.02 4.92
CA PRO A 35 -3.38 5.95 3.95
C PRO A 35 -2.21 6.76 4.52
N SER A 36 -1.10 6.75 3.79
CA SER A 36 0.08 7.59 4.09
C SER A 36 -0.11 9.03 3.62
N VAL A 37 -1.07 9.26 2.71
CA VAL A 37 -1.55 10.57 2.28
C VAL A 37 -3.06 10.51 2.00
N SER A 38 -3.79 11.59 2.26
CA SER A 38 -5.14 11.80 1.70
C SER A 38 -5.23 13.15 1.00
N VAL A 39 -6.01 13.22 -0.07
CA VAL A 39 -6.22 14.42 -0.90
C VAL A 39 -7.68 14.55 -1.28
N GLY A 40 -8.15 15.79 -1.47
CA GLY A 40 -9.55 16.08 -1.77
C GLY A 40 -10.44 16.11 -0.51
N SER A 41 -11.74 15.98 -0.73
CA SER A 41 -12.77 16.03 0.30
C SER A 41 -14.06 15.39 -0.23
N GLY A 42 -14.82 14.75 0.65
CA GLY A 42 -16.13 14.18 0.36
C GLY A 42 -16.36 12.83 1.06
N SER A 43 -17.52 12.22 0.85
CA SER A 43 -17.86 10.91 1.44
C SER A 43 -17.01 9.76 0.91
N ASP A 44 -16.61 9.85 -0.36
CA ASP A 44 -16.26 8.67 -1.15
C ASP A 44 -14.75 8.42 -1.15
N GLN A 45 -14.33 7.21 -1.49
CA GLN A 45 -12.93 6.81 -1.36
C GLN A 45 -12.43 5.95 -2.52
N LEU A 46 -11.63 6.60 -3.37
CA LEU A 46 -10.71 5.92 -4.29
C LEU A 46 -9.34 5.85 -3.62
N LEU A 47 -8.88 4.63 -3.36
CA LEU A 47 -7.59 4.35 -2.75
C LEU A 47 -6.60 3.89 -3.82
N LEU A 48 -5.49 4.62 -4.01
CA LEU A 48 -4.42 4.26 -4.94
C LEU A 48 -3.23 3.66 -4.20
N LYS A 49 -2.62 2.62 -4.77
CA LYS A 49 -1.26 2.21 -4.46
C LYS A 49 -0.32 2.79 -5.51
N ILE A 50 0.59 3.66 -5.11
CA ILE A 50 1.53 4.37 -5.99
C ILE A 50 2.96 4.02 -5.63
N SER A 51 3.80 3.73 -6.62
CA SER A 51 5.23 3.52 -6.42
C SER A 51 6.05 4.19 -7.54
N GLN A 52 7.38 4.20 -7.40
CA GLN A 52 8.29 4.84 -8.36
C GLN A 52 9.57 4.04 -8.58
N ASP A 53 10.25 4.32 -9.69
CA ASP A 53 11.71 4.24 -9.76
C ASP A 53 12.31 5.62 -9.49
N ALA A 54 13.30 5.69 -8.60
CA ALA A 54 13.85 6.95 -8.09
C ALA A 54 15.21 7.26 -8.71
N TYR A 55 15.24 8.19 -9.66
CA TYR A 55 16.47 8.72 -10.26
C TYR A 55 16.52 10.24 -10.20
N ASN A 56 17.66 10.82 -9.79
CA ASN A 56 17.86 12.27 -9.60
C ASN A 56 16.80 12.98 -8.72
N GLY A 57 16.15 12.24 -7.81
CA GLY A 57 14.99 12.69 -7.03
C GLY A 57 13.72 11.90 -7.37
N ASN A 58 12.63 12.19 -6.65
CA ASN A 58 11.42 11.38 -6.70
C ASN A 58 10.47 11.76 -7.85
N ALA A 59 9.64 10.80 -8.27
CA ALA A 59 8.52 11.03 -9.17
C ALA A 59 7.44 11.93 -8.52
N GLN A 60 7.01 12.94 -9.27
CA GLN A 60 5.98 13.91 -8.91
C GLN A 60 4.80 13.80 -9.87
N TYR A 61 3.59 13.87 -9.33
CA TYR A 61 2.37 13.62 -10.08
C TYR A 61 1.18 14.44 -9.60
N THR A 62 0.18 14.63 -10.45
CA THR A 62 -1.17 15.06 -10.05
C THR A 62 -2.17 13.94 -10.29
N ILE A 63 -3.25 13.95 -9.50
CA ILE A 63 -4.42 13.09 -9.69
C ILE A 63 -5.58 14.00 -10.09
N SER A 64 -6.33 13.62 -11.12
CA SER A 64 -7.62 14.22 -11.46
C SER A 64 -8.69 13.14 -11.56
N VAL A 65 -9.93 13.51 -11.25
CA VAL A 65 -11.12 12.68 -11.55
C VAL A 65 -12.10 13.52 -12.37
N ASP A 66 -12.59 12.98 -13.49
CA ASP A 66 -13.41 13.66 -14.49
C ASP A 66 -12.80 14.99 -14.97
N GLY A 67 -11.48 15.00 -15.16
CA GLY A 67 -10.70 16.18 -15.52
C GLY A 67 -10.48 17.21 -14.40
N LYS A 68 -11.16 17.10 -13.25
CA LYS A 68 -10.97 17.96 -12.08
C LYS A 68 -9.81 17.44 -11.22
N GLN A 69 -8.75 18.25 -11.06
CA GLN A 69 -7.62 17.89 -10.20
C GLN A 69 -8.05 17.79 -8.73
N ILE A 70 -7.63 16.71 -8.05
CA ILE A 70 -7.90 16.44 -6.64
C ILE A 70 -6.61 16.60 -5.84
N GLY A 71 -6.52 17.69 -5.06
CA GLY A 71 -5.32 18.03 -4.31
C GLY A 71 -4.24 18.73 -5.15
N GLY A 72 -2.99 18.68 -4.67
CA GLY A 72 -1.86 19.38 -5.27
C GLY A 72 -0.97 18.49 -6.14
N ILE A 73 0.30 18.89 -6.28
CA ILE A 73 1.35 17.99 -6.74
C ILE A 73 1.72 17.06 -5.58
N GLN A 74 1.65 15.76 -5.86
CA GLN A 74 2.02 14.67 -4.99
C GLN A 74 3.44 14.19 -5.35
N THR A 75 4.13 13.57 -4.39
CA THR A 75 5.47 13.02 -4.59
C THR A 75 5.50 11.59 -4.10
N ALA A 76 5.84 10.64 -4.99
CA ALA A 76 6.02 9.24 -4.64
C ALA A 76 7.25 9.07 -3.75
N LYS A 77 7.26 8.07 -2.87
CA LYS A 77 8.35 7.78 -1.92
C LYS A 77 8.74 6.31 -1.98
N SER A 78 7.76 5.42 -1.99
CA SER A 78 7.95 3.97 -2.07
C SER A 78 8.57 3.51 -3.41
N LEU A 79 9.53 2.60 -3.34
CA LEU A 79 10.22 2.04 -4.51
C LEU A 79 9.48 0.83 -5.08
N HIS A 80 9.18 0.86 -6.38
CA HIS A 80 8.47 -0.21 -7.10
C HIS A 80 9.26 -1.54 -7.03
N SER A 81 10.58 -1.47 -7.27
CA SER A 81 11.52 -2.60 -7.16
C SER A 81 11.61 -3.24 -5.76
N ALA A 82 11.10 -2.60 -4.71
CA ALA A 82 11.01 -3.15 -3.35
C ALA A 82 9.63 -3.76 -3.02
N GLY A 83 8.70 -3.79 -4.00
CA GLY A 83 7.31 -4.22 -3.80
C GLY A 83 6.52 -3.31 -2.85
N GLN A 84 6.99 -2.07 -2.62
CA GLN A 84 6.38 -1.11 -1.71
C GLN A 84 5.57 -0.07 -2.48
N SER A 85 4.46 0.37 -1.90
CA SER A 85 3.62 1.45 -2.45
C SER A 85 3.28 2.46 -1.37
N ASP A 86 3.24 3.73 -1.73
CA ASP A 86 2.49 4.74 -0.99
C ASP A 86 1.00 4.45 -1.15
N LEU A 87 0.21 4.76 -0.12
CA LEU A 87 -1.22 4.45 -0.08
C LEU A 87 -2.00 5.76 0.01
N ILE A 88 -2.61 6.16 -1.11
CA ILE A 88 -3.15 7.50 -1.32
C ILE A 88 -4.68 7.45 -1.31
N SER A 89 -5.30 8.09 -0.32
CA SER A 89 -6.76 8.21 -0.23
C SER A 89 -7.25 9.45 -0.96
N VAL A 90 -7.72 9.27 -2.19
CA VAL A 90 -8.38 10.30 -3.00
C VAL A 90 -9.85 10.39 -2.57
N ARG A 91 -10.27 11.58 -2.16
CA ARG A 91 -11.61 11.88 -1.63
C ARG A 91 -12.38 12.79 -2.59
N GLY A 92 -13.64 12.44 -2.80
CA GLY A 92 -14.58 13.17 -3.63
C GLY A 92 -16.01 12.96 -3.15
N ASP A 93 -16.93 13.69 -3.77
CA ASP A 93 -18.36 13.45 -3.75
C ASP A 93 -18.74 13.15 -5.22
N TRP A 94 -18.73 11.87 -5.57
CA TRP A 94 -18.97 11.36 -6.93
C TRP A 94 -20.42 10.89 -7.07
N GLY A 95 -20.86 10.66 -8.31
CA GLY A 95 -22.22 10.22 -8.61
C GLY A 95 -22.26 8.74 -8.96
N GLN A 96 -23.44 8.16 -9.16
CA GLN A 96 -23.53 6.83 -9.75
C GLN A 96 -22.96 6.83 -11.18
N GLY A 97 -22.08 5.87 -11.50
CA GLY A 97 -21.59 5.65 -12.87
C GLY A 97 -20.07 5.53 -13.00
N ASN A 98 -19.58 5.70 -14.24
CA ASN A 98 -18.16 5.62 -14.57
C ASN A 98 -17.46 6.96 -14.35
N HIS A 99 -16.32 6.94 -13.66
CA HIS A 99 -15.48 8.11 -13.41
C HIS A 99 -14.07 7.91 -13.99
N ASP A 100 -13.59 8.90 -14.75
CA ASP A 100 -12.25 8.86 -15.37
C ASP A 100 -11.20 9.37 -14.39
N VAL A 101 -10.20 8.55 -14.07
CA VAL A 101 -9.08 8.91 -13.21
C VAL A 101 -7.83 9.10 -14.05
N ALA A 102 -7.37 10.34 -14.13
CA ALA A 102 -6.11 10.69 -14.76
C ALA A 102 -5.02 10.79 -13.69
N VAL A 103 -4.04 9.89 -13.72
CA VAL A 103 -2.77 10.07 -13.01
C VAL A 103 -1.78 10.67 -14.01
N LYS A 104 -1.23 11.84 -13.68
CA LYS A 104 -0.32 12.58 -14.57
C LYS A 104 1.06 12.70 -13.95
N PHE A 105 2.04 12.08 -14.59
CA PHE A 105 3.46 12.22 -14.26
C PHE A 105 4.02 13.55 -14.81
N LEU A 106 4.88 14.22 -14.05
CA LEU A 106 5.25 15.64 -14.28
C LEU A 106 6.76 15.89 -14.48
N ASN A 107 7.61 15.00 -13.98
CA ASN A 107 9.05 15.18 -13.95
C ASN A 107 9.82 13.93 -14.38
N ASP A 108 9.47 13.33 -15.51
CA ASP A 108 10.32 12.37 -16.24
C ASP A 108 11.81 12.79 -16.28
N ALA A 109 12.71 11.81 -16.16
CA ALA A 109 14.16 11.99 -16.24
C ALA A 109 14.86 10.67 -16.62
N TRP A 110 15.26 10.53 -17.90
CA TRP A 110 16.04 9.40 -18.38
C TRP A 110 17.57 9.66 -18.34
N GLY A 111 18.31 8.74 -17.71
CA GLY A 111 19.76 8.79 -17.55
C GLY A 111 20.56 7.79 -18.42
N GLY A 112 19.92 7.18 -19.43
CA GLY A 112 20.56 6.29 -20.40
C GLY A 112 20.60 4.80 -20.04
N THR A 113 20.02 4.39 -18.91
CA THR A 113 19.92 3.00 -18.43
C THR A 113 18.74 2.88 -17.46
N ASP A 114 18.09 1.72 -17.40
CA ASP A 114 16.92 1.42 -16.55
C ASP A 114 17.16 1.78 -15.07
N ALA A 115 18.35 1.50 -14.53
CA ALA A 115 18.77 1.88 -13.18
C ALA A 115 19.05 3.39 -12.98
N LYS A 116 18.72 4.20 -13.98
CA LYS A 116 18.78 5.67 -14.03
C LYS A 116 17.54 6.21 -14.76
N ASP A 117 16.41 5.57 -14.53
CA ASP A 117 15.13 5.98 -15.04
C ASP A 117 14.27 6.53 -13.89
N ARG A 118 13.35 7.45 -14.19
CA ARG A 118 12.38 7.94 -13.20
C ARG A 118 10.98 7.60 -13.68
N ASN A 119 10.51 6.44 -13.27
CA ASN A 119 9.18 5.94 -13.59
C ASN A 119 8.19 6.18 -12.45
N LEU A 120 6.91 6.34 -12.80
CA LEU A 120 5.81 6.33 -11.85
C LEU A 120 4.87 5.16 -12.16
N TYR A 121 4.41 4.48 -11.11
CA TYR A 121 3.50 3.34 -11.21
C TYR A 121 2.24 3.58 -10.39
N VAL A 122 1.10 3.22 -10.97
CA VAL A 122 -0.11 2.91 -10.20
C VAL A 122 -0.13 1.39 -10.10
N ASP A 123 0.17 0.84 -8.92
CA ASP A 123 0.28 -0.60 -8.73
C ASP A 123 -1.10 -1.28 -8.70
N SER A 124 -2.08 -0.57 -8.11
CA SER A 124 -3.50 -0.97 -8.05
C SER A 124 -4.36 0.20 -7.54
N ALA A 125 -5.68 0.11 -7.71
CA ALA A 125 -6.62 0.94 -6.97
C ALA A 125 -7.81 0.13 -6.43
N THR A 126 -8.38 0.58 -5.31
CA THR A 126 -9.69 0.11 -4.82
C THR A 126 -10.66 1.29 -4.68
N TYR A 127 -11.94 1.04 -4.97
CA TYR A 127 -13.03 1.98 -4.73
C TYR A 127 -14.04 1.32 -3.78
N HIS A 128 -14.23 1.88 -2.58
CA HIS A 128 -15.07 1.28 -1.53
C HIS A 128 -14.76 -0.23 -1.32
N ASP A 129 -13.47 -0.51 -1.12
CA ASP A 129 -12.84 -1.83 -1.00
C ASP A 129 -12.99 -2.78 -2.21
N GLN A 130 -13.66 -2.39 -3.29
CA GLN A 130 -13.69 -3.14 -4.55
C GLN A 130 -12.45 -2.85 -5.40
N ASN A 131 -11.78 -3.89 -5.91
CA ASN A 131 -10.62 -3.73 -6.80
C ASN A 131 -11.01 -3.15 -8.16
N VAL A 132 -10.27 -2.13 -8.62
CA VAL A 132 -10.43 -1.50 -9.94
C VAL A 132 -9.45 -2.14 -10.93
N PRO A 133 -9.87 -3.07 -11.82
CA PRO A 133 -8.92 -3.95 -12.51
C PRO A 133 -8.00 -3.23 -13.51
N SER A 134 -8.48 -2.14 -14.12
CA SER A 134 -7.72 -1.36 -15.11
C SER A 134 -6.73 -0.36 -14.49
N ALA A 135 -6.62 -0.29 -13.16
CA ALA A 135 -5.81 0.71 -12.47
C ALA A 135 -4.30 0.42 -12.45
N HIS A 136 -3.84 -0.75 -12.91
CA HIS A 136 -2.41 -1.05 -13.00
C HIS A 136 -1.79 -0.30 -14.20
N LEU A 137 -1.05 0.78 -13.94
CA LEU A 137 -0.50 1.68 -14.96
C LEU A 137 1.00 1.93 -14.77
N THR A 138 1.74 1.90 -15.88
CA THR A 138 3.13 2.37 -15.97
C THR A 138 3.17 3.73 -16.65
N LEU A 139 3.86 4.69 -16.05
CA LEU A 139 4.13 6.01 -16.59
C LEU A 139 5.66 6.20 -16.67
N ALA A 140 6.22 5.81 -17.82
CA ALA A 140 7.64 5.93 -18.15
C ALA A 140 7.95 7.15 -19.04
N ASP A 141 7.03 8.11 -19.07
CA ASP A 141 7.06 9.30 -19.91
C ASP A 141 6.21 10.40 -19.25
N ASN A 142 6.58 11.66 -19.51
CA ASN A 142 5.88 12.82 -18.98
C ASN A 142 4.48 12.99 -19.61
N GLY A 143 3.45 12.44 -18.97
CA GLY A 143 2.08 12.45 -19.50
C GLY A 143 1.04 11.97 -18.50
N ALA A 144 -0.23 11.99 -18.92
CA ALA A 144 -1.33 11.35 -18.21
C ALA A 144 -1.54 9.92 -18.71
N LYS A 145 -1.80 8.99 -17.80
CA LYS A 145 -2.39 7.68 -18.10
C LYS A 145 -3.69 7.56 -17.29
N HIS A 146 -4.67 6.87 -17.86
CA HIS A 146 -6.06 6.90 -17.39
C HIS A 146 -6.57 5.52 -17.02
N PHE A 147 -7.45 5.45 -16.02
CA PHE A 147 -8.28 4.29 -15.73
C PHE A 147 -9.67 4.73 -15.24
N THR A 148 -10.64 3.82 -15.29
CA THR A 148 -12.02 4.08 -14.87
C THR A 148 -12.35 3.27 -13.62
N PHE A 149 -12.95 3.91 -12.61
CA PHE A 149 -13.73 3.20 -11.58
C PHE A 149 -15.23 3.39 -11.83
N HIS A 150 -16.05 2.53 -11.23
CA HIS A 150 -17.50 2.62 -11.30
C HIS A 150 -18.07 2.76 -9.90
N ASP A 151 -18.89 3.77 -9.67
CA ASP A 151 -19.73 3.84 -8.49
C ASP A 151 -21.09 3.18 -8.76
N TYR A 152 -21.46 2.25 -7.87
CA TYR A 152 -22.70 1.50 -7.91
C TYR A 152 -23.77 2.07 -6.98
N LEU A 153 -23.42 3.01 -6.09
CA LEU A 153 -24.29 3.59 -5.07
C LEU A 153 -25.21 4.69 -5.64
N VAL A 154 -26.22 5.09 -4.84
CA VAL A 154 -27.27 6.09 -5.12
C VAL A 154 -27.69 6.82 -3.86
#